data_AF-A0A0Q8D625-F1
#
_entry.id   AF-A0A0Q8D625-F1
#
_cell.length_a   1.000
_cell.length_b   1.000
_cell.length_c   1.000
_cell.angle_alpha   90.00
_cell.angle_beta   90.00
_cell.angle_gamma   90.00
#
_symmetry.space_group_name_H-M   'P 1'
#
loop_
_entity.id
_entity.type
_entity.pdbx_description
1 polymer ?
#
loop_
_entity_poly.entity_id
_entity_poly.type
_entity_poly.pdbx_seq_one_letter_code
_entity_poly.pdbx_strand_id
1 'polypeptide(L)'
;MWLIEECEWLESEDGQMLGLVLRDRQDGDYQGAILAKDARERFRWITGTPFFDDIESTRAALFAEAQAIAPRLDEERLQGDEQGDPVDFFADHIARERMNPNFLCLIDEPGYSPARELIAPMMRWYDDVDGNFVEQFQSTGFDSRLLELYTFALLVENGFSIDRTQPAPDFLCEDGIGPIAIEVTTANPTQDDRGNIVLPPEIRTPEDHTAYIKQYVPIKFGSALTSKLRKRYWERPHVAGKPLVFLVQDFHAPMSMTFSRSGLTIYLYGYDHEWERDADGQLVILPRQVQEHRWLTKTIPSNFFGLPDAEHVSAILFNSGATLPKFNRIGYVAGFGTRQVRMIRSGTAVAHDPNATEPLRFTFDVADPRYEETWSEGMDVFHNPRALVPLPREHFPLAAHHVLEPDGQVRTTTPPWQPLASVTQIIMPAD
;
A
#
# COMPACT_ATOMS: atom_id res chain seq x y z
N MET A 1 -9.45 -14.23 13.22
CA MET A 1 -9.73 -13.40 14.41
C MET A 1 -8.47 -13.45 15.25
N TRP A 2 -7.83 -12.31 15.47
CA TRP A 2 -6.57 -12.23 16.23
C TRP A 2 -6.78 -12.74 17.66
N LEU A 3 -5.80 -13.47 18.18
CA LEU A 3 -5.82 -13.97 19.56
C LEU A 3 -5.61 -12.85 20.58
N ILE A 4 -4.94 -11.78 20.18
CA ILE A 4 -4.52 -10.67 21.03
C ILE A 4 -5.15 -9.36 20.52
N GLU A 5 -5.52 -8.48 21.44
CA GLU A 5 -5.95 -7.10 21.20
C GLU A 5 -4.98 -6.12 21.85
N GLU A 6 -4.39 -5.21 21.06
CA GLU A 6 -3.66 -4.07 21.61
C GLU A 6 -4.65 -3.07 22.21
N CYS A 7 -4.51 -2.78 23.50
CA CYS A 7 -5.38 -1.90 24.26
C CYS A 7 -4.79 -0.50 24.48
N GLU A 8 -3.46 -0.42 24.63
CA GLU A 8 -2.72 0.80 24.91
C GLU A 8 -1.25 0.61 24.51
N TRP A 9 -0.59 1.69 24.09
CA TRP A 9 0.86 1.75 23.97
C TRP A 9 1.42 2.96 24.72
N LEU A 10 2.66 2.84 25.17
CA LEU A 10 3.40 3.82 25.96
C LEU A 10 4.83 3.90 25.42
N GLU A 11 5.45 5.07 25.49
CA GLU A 11 6.83 5.29 25.06
C GLU A 11 7.65 5.92 26.19
N SER A 12 8.91 5.52 26.33
CA SER A 12 9.85 6.17 27.26
C SER A 12 10.22 7.58 26.79
N GLU A 13 10.61 8.46 27.70
CA GLU A 13 10.92 9.86 27.37
C GLU A 13 12.07 10.00 26.35
N ASP A 14 13.00 9.04 26.33
CA ASP A 14 14.11 8.96 25.37
C ASP A 14 13.78 8.18 24.08
N GLY A 15 12.55 7.68 23.96
CA GLY A 15 12.07 6.88 22.83
C GLY A 15 12.82 5.57 22.59
N GLN A 16 13.53 5.04 23.60
CA GLN A 16 14.29 3.79 23.49
C GLN A 16 13.44 2.55 23.77
N MET A 17 12.36 2.69 24.55
CA MET A 17 11.45 1.60 24.92
C MET A 17 10.00 1.93 24.54
N LEU A 18 9.29 0.90 24.08
CA LEU A 18 7.84 0.90 23.92
C LEU A 18 7.23 -0.13 24.86
N GLY A 19 6.18 0.25 25.56
CA GLY A 19 5.36 -0.64 26.36
C GLY A 19 4.01 -0.83 25.69
N LEU A 20 3.56 -2.08 25.51
CA LEU A 20 2.25 -2.42 25.00
C LEU A 20 1.43 -3.08 26.08
N VAL A 21 0.15 -2.71 26.21
CA VAL A 21 -0.84 -3.44 27.00
C VAL A 21 -1.68 -4.26 26.03
N LEU A 22 -1.58 -5.58 26.17
CA LEU A 22 -2.20 -6.56 25.29
C LEU A 22 -3.25 -7.34 26.07
N ARG A 23 -4.38 -7.62 25.43
CA ARG A 23 -5.45 -8.45 26.01
C ARG A 23 -5.54 -9.78 25.25
N ASP A 24 -5.49 -10.90 25.96
CA ASP A 24 -5.85 -12.19 25.39
C ASP A 24 -7.37 -12.26 25.20
N ARG A 25 -7.84 -12.54 23.98
CA ARG A 25 -9.28 -12.62 23.68
C ARG A 25 -9.91 -13.95 24.11
N GLN A 26 -9.13 -14.97 24.48
CA GLN A 26 -9.64 -16.29 24.87
C GLN A 26 -10.18 -16.30 26.30
N ASP A 27 -9.41 -15.82 27.25
CA ASP A 27 -9.76 -15.77 28.68
C ASP A 27 -9.94 -14.34 29.21
N GLY A 28 -9.51 -13.33 28.44
CA GLY A 28 -9.78 -11.92 28.72
C GLY A 28 -8.76 -11.26 29.63
N ASP A 29 -7.68 -11.94 29.98
CA ASP A 29 -6.59 -11.40 30.78
C ASP A 29 -5.68 -10.46 29.98
N TYR A 30 -4.78 -9.77 30.68
CA TYR A 30 -3.93 -8.72 30.15
C TYR A 30 -2.47 -9.00 30.44
N GLN A 31 -1.61 -8.70 29.48
CA GLN A 31 -0.16 -8.76 29.60
C GLN A 31 0.48 -7.47 29.07
N GLY A 32 1.52 -7.02 29.77
CA GLY A 32 2.41 -5.98 29.30
C GLY A 32 3.56 -6.58 28.49
N ALA A 33 3.87 -6.00 27.33
CA ALA A 33 5.07 -6.32 26.56
C ALA A 33 5.99 -5.09 26.48
N ILE A 34 7.28 -5.27 26.73
CA ILE A 34 8.27 -4.21 26.55
C ILE A 34 9.12 -4.54 25.34
N LEU A 35 9.19 -3.59 24.43
CA LEU A 35 10.06 -3.60 23.27
C LEU A 35 11.14 -2.53 23.43
N ALA A 36 12.33 -2.78 22.92
CA ALA A 36 13.40 -1.79 22.84
C ALA A 36 14.08 -1.81 21.48
N LYS A 37 14.72 -0.70 21.11
CA LYS A 37 15.56 -0.60 19.92
C LYS A 37 16.80 -1.50 20.08
N ASP A 38 16.91 -2.51 19.23
CA ASP A 38 18.07 -3.41 19.19
C ASP A 38 19.34 -2.72 18.64
N ALA A 39 20.43 -3.47 18.42
CA ALA A 39 21.67 -2.91 17.87
C ALA A 39 21.52 -2.31 16.45
N ARG A 40 20.47 -2.70 15.72
CA ARG A 40 20.10 -2.14 14.40
C ARG A 40 18.95 -1.14 14.50
N GLU A 41 18.64 -0.69 15.71
CA GLU A 41 17.59 0.27 16.03
C GLU A 41 16.17 -0.17 15.61
N ARG A 42 15.93 -1.49 15.59
CA ARG A 42 14.61 -2.10 15.39
C ARG A 42 13.95 -2.35 16.74
N PHE A 43 12.66 -2.03 16.90
CA PHE A 43 11.93 -2.36 18.14
C PHE A 43 11.72 -3.87 18.27
N ARG A 44 12.43 -4.51 19.19
CA ARG A 44 12.36 -5.95 19.46
C ARG A 44 11.82 -6.20 20.85
N TRP A 45 11.03 -7.25 21.01
CA TRP A 45 10.58 -7.69 22.32
C TRP A 45 11.79 -8.04 23.21
N ILE A 46 11.82 -7.50 24.42
CA ILE A 46 12.88 -7.78 25.40
C ILE A 46 12.35 -8.49 26.65
N THR A 47 11.14 -8.15 27.09
CA THR A 47 10.50 -8.79 28.25
C THR A 47 8.98 -8.58 28.21
N GLY A 48 8.28 -9.23 29.14
CA GLY A 48 6.88 -8.97 29.41
C GLY A 48 6.54 -9.11 30.89
N THR A 49 5.37 -8.62 31.27
CA THR A 49 4.84 -8.77 32.61
C THR A 49 4.18 -10.15 32.78
N PRO A 50 3.86 -10.56 34.03
CA PRO A 50 2.85 -11.57 34.27
C PRO A 50 1.48 -11.16 33.69
N PHE A 51 0.54 -12.10 33.68
CA PHE A 51 -0.86 -11.84 33.33
C PHE A 51 -1.63 -11.21 34.50
N PHE A 52 -2.58 -10.32 34.18
CA PHE A 52 -3.44 -9.64 35.13
C PHE A 52 -4.88 -9.59 34.62
N ASP A 53 -5.84 -9.47 35.54
CA ASP A 53 -7.27 -9.39 35.19
C ASP A 53 -7.70 -8.00 34.67
N ASP A 54 -6.80 -7.00 34.74
CA ASP A 54 -7.13 -5.61 34.40
C ASP A 54 -5.94 -4.80 33.85
N ILE A 55 -6.28 -3.74 33.10
CA ILE A 55 -5.31 -2.84 32.44
C ILE A 55 -4.49 -2.04 33.46
N GLU A 56 -5.06 -1.63 34.60
CA GLU A 56 -4.36 -0.75 35.55
C GLU A 56 -3.21 -1.50 36.24
N SER A 57 -3.47 -2.73 36.68
CA SER A 57 -2.48 -3.65 37.24
C SER A 57 -1.38 -3.97 36.22
N THR A 58 -1.77 -4.24 34.96
CA THR A 58 -0.83 -4.49 33.86
C THR A 58 0.05 -3.27 33.61
N ARG A 59 -0.53 -2.07 33.54
CA ARG A 59 0.19 -0.82 33.33
C ARG A 59 1.18 -0.55 34.46
N ALA A 60 0.78 -0.76 35.72
CA ALA A 60 1.65 -0.59 36.87
C ALA A 60 2.85 -1.57 36.83
N ALA A 61 2.61 -2.84 36.47
CA ALA A 61 3.65 -3.84 36.31
C ALA A 61 4.60 -3.50 35.16
N LEU A 62 4.06 -3.03 34.03
CA LEU A 62 4.83 -2.59 32.87
C LEU A 62 5.77 -1.44 33.22
N PHE A 63 5.30 -0.44 33.97
CA PHE A 63 6.16 0.66 34.44
C PHE A 63 7.25 0.18 35.40
N ALA A 64 6.93 -0.72 36.33
CA ALA A 64 7.91 -1.26 37.27
C ALA A 64 9.00 -2.06 36.54
N GLU A 65 8.60 -2.88 35.56
CA GLU A 65 9.52 -3.69 34.75
C GLU A 65 10.42 -2.81 33.87
N ALA A 66 9.85 -1.79 33.22
CA ALA A 66 10.63 -0.83 32.43
C ALA A 66 11.67 -0.09 33.28
N GLN A 67 11.33 0.32 34.51
CA GLN A 67 12.27 0.94 35.44
C GLN A 67 13.37 -0.02 35.90
N ALA A 68 13.06 -1.31 36.06
CA ALA A 68 14.05 -2.32 36.44
C ALA A 68 15.03 -2.64 35.30
N ILE A 69 14.58 -2.55 34.05
CA ILE A 69 15.39 -2.80 32.85
C ILE A 69 16.23 -1.60 32.45
N ALA A 70 15.72 -0.37 32.60
CA ALA A 70 16.39 0.83 32.12
C ALA A 70 17.90 0.91 32.45
N PRO A 71 18.40 0.55 33.66
CA PRO A 71 19.83 0.58 33.97
C PRO A 71 20.68 -0.46 33.22
N ARG A 72 20.07 -1.48 32.61
CA ARG A 72 20.72 -2.59 31.89
C ARG A 72 20.23 -2.70 30.44
N LEU A 73 19.55 -1.68 29.93
CA LEU A 73 18.91 -1.69 28.62
C LEU A 73 19.90 -2.03 27.49
N ASP A 74 21.15 -1.57 27.59
CA ASP A 74 22.18 -1.88 26.60
C ASP A 74 22.52 -3.37 26.48
N GLU A 75 22.37 -4.13 27.57
CA GLU A 75 22.56 -5.59 27.57
C GLU A 75 21.27 -6.30 27.12
N GLU A 76 20.12 -5.87 27.65
CA GLU A 76 18.81 -6.49 27.40
C GLU A 76 18.30 -6.29 25.97
N ARG A 77 18.72 -5.23 25.28
CA ARG A 77 18.28 -4.94 23.90
C ARG A 77 18.95 -5.80 22.84
N LEU A 78 20.01 -6.54 23.17
CA LEU A 78 20.73 -7.39 22.24
C LEU A 78 20.00 -8.71 22.02
N GLN A 79 19.71 -9.03 20.77
CA GLN A 79 18.97 -10.23 20.35
C GLN A 79 19.91 -11.37 19.92
N GLY A 80 21.15 -11.05 19.54
CA GLY A 80 22.16 -11.99 19.05
C GLY A 80 22.04 -12.33 17.56
N ASP A 81 21.04 -11.78 16.85
CA ASP A 81 20.82 -11.95 15.41
C ASP A 81 21.23 -10.72 14.59
N GLU A 82 21.65 -9.65 15.25
CA GLU A 82 21.99 -8.37 14.62
C GLU A 82 23.32 -8.48 13.86
N GLN A 83 23.27 -8.17 12.57
CA GLN A 83 24.45 -8.11 11.70
C GLN A 83 24.54 -6.74 11.03
N GLY A 84 25.74 -6.14 11.11
CA GLY A 84 26.03 -4.83 10.51
C GLY A 84 25.41 -3.65 11.28
N ASP A 85 25.63 -2.47 10.73
CA ASP A 85 25.11 -1.21 11.27
C ASP A 85 23.61 -1.01 10.91
N PRO A 86 22.87 -0.18 11.68
CA PRO A 86 21.54 0.26 11.27
C PRO A 86 21.59 0.96 9.91
N VAL A 87 20.56 0.75 9.09
CA VAL A 87 20.44 1.41 7.79
C VAL A 87 20.17 2.90 8.01
N ASP A 88 21.05 3.76 7.50
CA ASP A 88 20.75 5.18 7.32
C ASP A 88 20.15 5.40 5.93
N PHE A 89 18.81 5.36 5.87
CA PHE A 89 18.08 5.44 4.61
C PHE A 89 18.24 6.79 3.88
N PHE A 90 18.59 7.85 4.61
CA PHE A 90 18.68 9.20 4.06
C PHE A 90 20.13 9.67 3.89
N ALA A 91 21.12 8.80 4.12
CA ALA A 91 22.50 9.08 3.76
C ALA A 91 22.63 9.33 2.25
N ASP A 92 23.42 10.32 1.84
CA ASP A 92 23.60 10.62 0.42
C ASP A 92 24.42 9.52 -0.27
N HIS A 93 23.81 8.79 -1.21
CA HIS A 93 24.50 7.78 -2.04
C HIS A 93 24.87 8.30 -3.43
N ILE A 94 24.21 9.37 -3.86
CA ILE A 94 24.44 10.01 -5.15
C ILE A 94 24.56 11.52 -5.01
N ALA A 95 25.16 12.16 -6.01
CA ALA A 95 25.23 13.61 -6.06
C ALA A 95 23.83 14.22 -6.13
N ARG A 96 23.59 15.29 -5.38
CA ARG A 96 22.28 15.91 -5.16
C ARG A 96 21.58 16.33 -6.47
N GLU A 97 22.33 16.77 -7.47
CA GLU A 97 21.82 17.13 -8.80
C GLU A 97 21.27 15.94 -9.61
N ARG A 98 21.60 14.72 -9.22
CA ARG A 98 21.08 13.47 -9.80
C ARG A 98 19.90 12.91 -9.01
N MET A 99 19.58 13.49 -7.86
CA MET A 99 18.48 13.01 -7.02
C MET A 99 17.13 13.28 -7.66
N ASN A 100 16.18 12.38 -7.39
CA ASN A 100 14.81 12.53 -7.79
C ASN A 100 14.19 13.79 -7.15
N PRO A 101 13.43 14.61 -7.89
CA PRO A 101 12.73 15.77 -7.31
C PRO A 101 11.79 15.40 -6.14
N ASN A 102 11.14 14.24 -6.19
CA ASN A 102 10.28 13.78 -5.09
C ASN A 102 11.10 13.33 -3.87
N PHE A 103 12.31 12.78 -4.08
CA PHE A 103 13.23 12.48 -2.99
C PHE A 103 13.74 13.76 -2.32
N LEU A 104 14.13 14.77 -3.12
CA LEU A 104 14.51 16.10 -2.61
C LEU A 104 13.37 16.71 -1.80
N CYS A 105 12.13 16.63 -2.30
CA CYS A 105 10.95 17.08 -1.56
C CYS A 105 10.80 16.36 -0.21
N LEU A 106 11.01 15.05 -0.16
CA LEU A 106 10.97 14.26 1.08
C LEU A 106 12.04 14.69 2.10
N ILE A 107 13.27 14.98 1.66
CA ILE A 107 14.37 15.30 2.58
C ILE A 107 14.44 16.78 2.95
N ASP A 108 14.06 17.69 2.06
CA ASP A 108 14.25 19.14 2.25
C ASP A 108 13.02 19.84 2.81
N GLU A 109 11.81 19.42 2.42
CA GLU A 109 10.58 20.15 2.77
C GLU A 109 10.10 19.77 4.18
N PRO A 110 9.98 20.72 5.13
CA PRO A 110 9.54 20.43 6.50
C PRO A 110 8.16 19.77 6.58
N GLY A 111 7.30 20.05 5.60
CA GLY A 111 5.97 19.44 5.49
C GLY A 111 5.97 17.93 5.29
N TYR A 112 7.10 17.33 4.87
CA TYR A 112 7.27 15.89 4.73
C TYR A 112 8.03 15.23 5.88
N SER A 113 8.32 15.97 6.97
CA SER A 113 8.97 15.39 8.14
C SER A 113 8.24 14.18 8.73
N PRO A 114 6.89 14.10 8.78
CA PRO A 114 6.23 12.88 9.23
C PRO A 114 6.53 11.66 8.35
N ALA A 115 6.48 11.79 7.02
CA ALA A 115 6.85 10.71 6.11
C ALA A 115 8.32 10.30 6.28
N ARG A 116 9.23 11.27 6.37
CA ARG A 116 10.67 11.03 6.51
C ARG A 116 10.98 10.26 7.78
N GLU A 117 10.44 10.72 8.91
CA GLU A 117 10.67 10.12 10.23
C GLU A 117 9.95 8.78 10.42
N LEU A 118 8.87 8.51 9.66
CA LEU A 118 8.24 7.19 9.57
C LEU A 118 9.07 6.20 8.74
N ILE A 119 9.56 6.63 7.57
CA ILE A 119 10.29 5.76 6.64
C ILE A 119 11.62 5.26 7.24
N ALA A 120 12.32 6.10 7.99
CA ALA A 120 13.60 5.74 8.62
C ALA A 120 13.53 4.45 9.47
N PRO A 121 12.66 4.34 10.49
CA PRO A 121 12.53 3.10 11.26
C PRO A 121 11.93 1.94 10.46
N MET A 122 11.06 2.19 9.48
CA MET A 122 10.54 1.13 8.60
C MET A 122 11.67 0.45 7.83
N MET A 123 12.63 1.23 7.31
CA MET A 123 13.73 0.71 6.49
C MET A 123 14.75 -0.11 7.28
N ARG A 124 14.76 -0.02 8.62
CA ARG A 124 15.56 -0.90 9.47
C ARG A 124 15.02 -2.34 9.49
N TRP A 125 13.73 -2.51 9.20
CA TRP A 125 13.08 -3.81 9.03
C TRP A 125 13.04 -4.29 7.59
N TYR A 126 13.27 -3.40 6.62
CA TYR A 126 13.30 -3.76 5.22
C TYR A 126 14.66 -4.37 4.86
N ASP A 127 14.65 -5.61 4.34
CA ASP A 127 15.87 -6.28 3.89
C ASP A 127 16.20 -5.90 2.44
N ASP A 128 17.26 -5.11 2.25
CA ASP A 128 17.79 -4.74 0.94
C ASP A 128 18.80 -5.80 0.45
N VAL A 129 18.27 -6.90 -0.07
CA VAL A 129 19.05 -8.06 -0.53
C VAL A 129 20.12 -7.69 -1.56
N ASP A 130 19.81 -6.74 -2.46
CA ASP A 130 20.71 -6.33 -3.55
C ASP A 130 21.64 -5.16 -3.16
N GLY A 131 21.41 -4.53 -1.99
CA GLY A 131 22.18 -3.40 -1.48
C GLY A 131 22.08 -2.11 -2.30
N ASN A 132 21.10 -2.01 -3.21
CA ASN A 132 20.93 -0.89 -4.13
C ASN A 132 19.61 -0.14 -3.93
N PHE A 133 18.78 -0.55 -2.96
CA PHE A 133 17.45 0.01 -2.76
C PHE A 133 17.52 1.51 -2.48
N VAL A 134 18.42 1.92 -1.59
CA VAL A 134 18.60 3.33 -1.20
C VAL A 134 19.05 4.17 -2.40
N GLU A 135 20.08 3.72 -3.14
CA GLU A 135 20.56 4.42 -4.35
C GLU A 135 19.44 4.56 -5.40
N GLN A 136 18.65 3.51 -5.62
CA GLN A 136 17.53 3.53 -6.57
C GLN A 136 16.41 4.46 -6.11
N PHE A 137 16.09 4.46 -4.82
CA PHE A 137 15.08 5.34 -4.23
C PHE A 137 15.47 6.82 -4.40
N GLN A 138 16.77 7.14 -4.27
CA GLN A 138 17.29 8.48 -4.48
C GLN A 138 17.28 8.93 -5.94
N SER A 139 17.23 8.01 -6.90
CA SER A 139 17.47 8.29 -8.33
C SER A 139 16.24 8.03 -9.22
N THR A 140 16.33 7.10 -10.16
CA THR A 140 15.28 6.83 -11.16
C THR A 140 14.23 5.84 -10.67
N GLY A 141 14.46 5.17 -9.53
CA GLY A 141 13.59 4.15 -8.95
C GLY A 141 12.64 4.66 -7.87
N PHE A 142 12.52 5.98 -7.65
CA PHE A 142 11.73 6.55 -6.54
C PHE A 142 10.32 5.94 -6.44
N ASP A 143 9.53 6.00 -7.50
CA ASP A 143 8.13 5.54 -7.47
C ASP A 143 8.01 4.02 -7.27
N SER A 144 8.89 3.23 -7.90
CA SER A 144 8.88 1.77 -7.73
C SER A 144 9.32 1.35 -6.33
N ARG A 145 10.38 1.97 -5.80
CA ARG A 145 10.90 1.66 -4.46
C ARG A 145 9.95 2.13 -3.37
N LEU A 146 9.27 3.27 -3.56
CA LEU A 146 8.19 3.72 -2.68
C LEU A 146 7.01 2.75 -2.68
N LEU A 147 6.63 2.20 -3.83
CA LEU A 147 5.58 1.20 -3.92
C LEU A 147 5.96 -0.12 -3.25
N GLU A 148 7.21 -0.56 -3.36
CA GLU A 148 7.72 -1.72 -2.63
C GLU A 148 7.69 -1.49 -1.11
N LEU A 149 8.09 -0.29 -0.65
CA LEU A 149 8.00 0.06 0.77
C LEU A 149 6.55 0.12 1.26
N TYR A 150 5.62 0.65 0.45
CA TYR A 150 4.19 0.61 0.73
C TYR A 150 3.69 -0.85 0.83
N THR A 151 4.13 -1.71 -0.08
CA THR A 151 3.75 -3.13 -0.10
C THR A 151 4.25 -3.85 1.14
N PHE A 152 5.49 -3.57 1.56
CA PHE A 152 6.02 -4.06 2.82
C PHE A 152 5.14 -3.63 4.01
N ALA A 153 4.79 -2.35 4.11
CA ALA A 153 3.95 -1.84 5.19
C ALA A 153 2.54 -2.46 5.19
N LEU A 154 1.94 -2.58 4.00
CA LEU A 154 0.65 -3.25 3.79
C LEU A 154 0.68 -4.70 4.27
N LEU A 155 1.73 -5.45 3.91
CA LEU A 155 1.87 -6.86 4.28
C LEU A 155 2.04 -7.01 5.80
N VAL A 156 2.90 -6.20 6.42
CA VAL A 156 3.10 -6.22 7.87
C VAL A 156 1.79 -5.85 8.60
N GLU A 157 1.05 -4.83 8.15
CA GLU A 157 -0.24 -4.45 8.72
C GLU A 157 -1.28 -5.58 8.63
N ASN A 158 -1.29 -6.34 7.53
CA ASN A 158 -2.18 -7.50 7.36
C ASN A 158 -1.61 -8.77 8.03
N GLY A 159 -0.50 -8.66 8.76
CA GLY A 159 0.10 -9.73 9.56
C GLY A 159 0.77 -10.84 8.76
N PHE A 160 1.23 -10.51 7.56
CA PHE A 160 2.06 -11.42 6.78
C PHE A 160 3.48 -11.50 7.34
N SER A 161 3.99 -12.73 7.42
CA SER A 161 5.43 -13.00 7.53
C SER A 161 6.04 -13.01 6.13
N ILE A 162 7.18 -12.34 5.94
CA ILE A 162 7.81 -12.17 4.63
C ILE A 162 9.09 -13.04 4.55
N ASP A 163 9.15 -13.89 3.53
CA ASP A 163 10.31 -14.68 3.15
C ASP A 163 11.11 -13.94 2.05
N ARG A 164 12.36 -13.59 2.38
CA ARG A 164 13.30 -12.90 1.49
C ARG A 164 14.40 -13.81 0.92
N THR A 165 14.29 -15.13 1.10
CA THR A 165 15.30 -16.08 0.63
C THR A 165 15.37 -16.21 -0.89
N GLN A 166 14.35 -15.75 -1.60
CA GLN A 166 14.25 -15.78 -3.05
C GLN A 166 14.16 -14.36 -3.60
N PRO A 167 14.90 -14.02 -4.68
CA PRO A 167 14.94 -12.66 -5.21
C PRO A 167 13.74 -12.29 -6.10
N ALA A 168 12.86 -13.24 -6.42
CA ALA A 168 11.69 -12.98 -7.26
C ALA A 168 10.60 -14.06 -7.08
N PRO A 169 9.31 -13.69 -7.08
CA PRO A 169 8.79 -12.33 -7.17
C PRO A 169 9.13 -11.49 -5.93
N ASP A 170 8.90 -10.19 -5.99
CA ASP A 170 9.39 -9.21 -4.98
C ASP A 170 9.06 -9.58 -3.52
N PHE A 171 7.90 -10.22 -3.29
CA PHE A 171 7.51 -10.74 -1.98
C PHE A 171 7.00 -12.18 -2.08
N LEU A 172 7.58 -13.05 -1.27
CA LEU A 172 6.96 -14.29 -0.85
C LEU A 172 6.53 -14.10 0.60
N CYS A 173 5.26 -14.31 0.89
CA CYS A 173 4.77 -14.13 2.24
C CYS A 173 3.67 -15.12 2.57
N GLU A 174 3.40 -15.27 3.86
CA GLU A 174 2.29 -16.08 4.36
C GLU A 174 1.69 -15.42 5.60
N ASP A 175 0.41 -15.64 5.80
CA ASP A 175 -0.33 -15.30 7.01
C ASP A 175 -0.97 -16.56 7.60
N GLY A 176 -1.88 -16.40 8.56
CA GLY A 176 -2.62 -17.54 9.13
C GLY A 176 -3.57 -18.25 8.15
N ILE A 177 -3.76 -17.74 6.93
CA ILE A 177 -4.63 -18.33 5.90
C ILE A 177 -3.80 -19.16 4.92
N GLY A 178 -2.65 -18.64 4.49
CA GLY A 178 -1.73 -19.37 3.61
C GLY A 178 -0.70 -18.51 2.91
N PRO A 179 0.10 -19.12 2.02
CA PRO A 179 1.14 -18.41 1.29
C PRO A 179 0.59 -17.62 0.10
N ILE A 180 1.28 -16.55 -0.25
CA ILE A 180 1.03 -15.70 -1.43
C ILE A 180 2.38 -15.25 -2.01
N ALA A 181 2.42 -15.11 -3.34
CA ALA A 181 3.55 -14.54 -4.06
C ALA A 181 3.12 -13.24 -4.73
N ILE A 182 3.81 -12.14 -4.47
CA ILE A 182 3.45 -10.80 -4.96
C ILE A 182 4.61 -10.22 -5.75
N GLU A 183 4.31 -9.81 -6.99
CA GLU A 183 5.20 -9.01 -7.81
C GLU A 183 4.68 -7.57 -7.85
N VAL A 184 5.56 -6.61 -7.63
CA VAL A 184 5.26 -5.18 -7.62
C VAL A 184 5.64 -4.56 -8.96
N THR A 185 4.79 -3.66 -9.47
CA THR A 185 5.05 -2.94 -10.71
C THR A 185 4.39 -1.58 -10.75
N THR A 186 4.98 -0.66 -11.50
CA THR A 186 4.39 0.65 -11.77
C THR A 186 4.00 0.80 -13.24
N ALA A 187 2.91 1.52 -13.51
CA ALA A 187 2.62 2.04 -14.84
C ALA A 187 3.31 3.41 -14.98
N ASN A 188 4.47 3.42 -15.63
CA ASN A 188 5.32 4.63 -15.74
C ASN A 188 4.99 5.48 -16.97
N PRO A 189 5.48 6.73 -17.04
CA PRO A 189 5.33 7.57 -18.23
C PRO A 189 5.88 6.88 -19.48
N THR A 190 5.34 7.24 -20.65
CA THR A 190 5.89 6.73 -21.92
C THR A 190 7.25 7.38 -22.15
N GLN A 191 8.24 6.62 -22.60
CA GLN A 191 9.54 7.15 -22.98
C GLN A 191 9.75 7.02 -24.49
N ASP A 192 10.44 7.98 -25.09
CA ASP A 192 10.91 7.89 -26.48
C ASP A 192 12.13 6.95 -26.60
N ASP A 193 12.60 6.71 -27.83
CA ASP A 193 13.77 5.84 -28.09
C ASP A 193 15.07 6.34 -27.44
N ARG A 194 15.09 7.58 -26.94
CA ARG A 194 16.22 8.21 -26.24
C ARG A 194 16.04 8.21 -24.72
N GLY A 195 14.94 7.65 -24.21
CA GLY A 195 14.60 7.62 -22.79
C GLY A 195 13.95 8.89 -22.24
N ASN A 196 13.61 9.88 -23.09
CA ASN A 196 12.95 11.09 -22.62
C ASN A 196 11.47 10.81 -22.35
N ILE A 197 10.92 11.41 -21.30
CA ILE A 197 9.49 11.32 -20.99
C ILE A 197 8.69 12.00 -22.09
N VAL A 198 7.78 11.24 -22.69
CA VAL A 198 6.74 11.73 -23.60
C VAL A 198 5.58 12.22 -22.75
N LEU A 199 5.20 13.49 -22.95
CA LEU A 199 4.09 14.08 -22.24
C LEU A 199 2.80 13.28 -22.47
N PRO A 200 1.96 13.12 -21.44
CA PRO A 200 0.65 12.50 -21.61
C PRO A 200 -0.19 13.31 -22.61
N PRO A 201 -1.16 12.66 -23.27
CA PRO A 201 -2.07 13.37 -24.17
C PRO A 201 -2.78 14.55 -23.51
N GLU A 202 -2.93 15.63 -24.27
CA GLU A 202 -3.63 16.82 -23.80
C GLU A 202 -5.15 16.57 -23.80
N ILE A 203 -5.80 16.86 -22.68
CA ILE A 203 -7.24 16.70 -22.50
C ILE A 203 -7.90 18.07 -22.63
N ARG A 204 -8.66 18.30 -23.70
CA ARG A 204 -9.30 19.59 -23.98
C ARG A 204 -10.82 19.56 -23.88
N THR A 205 -11.41 18.39 -24.08
CA THR A 205 -12.87 18.17 -24.09
C THR A 205 -13.28 17.01 -23.19
N PRO A 206 -14.56 16.92 -22.77
CA PRO A 206 -15.09 15.74 -22.08
C PRO A 206 -14.92 14.44 -22.87
N GLU A 207 -15.00 14.52 -24.20
CA GLU A 207 -14.77 13.39 -25.11
C GLU A 207 -13.30 12.96 -25.07
N ASP A 208 -12.35 13.90 -25.10
CA ASP A 208 -10.92 13.60 -24.94
C ASP A 208 -10.66 12.93 -23.60
N HIS A 209 -11.28 13.42 -22.51
CA HIS A 209 -11.14 12.85 -21.18
C HIS A 209 -11.67 11.41 -21.14
N THR A 210 -12.83 11.17 -21.74
CA THR A 210 -13.40 9.82 -21.85
C THR A 210 -12.50 8.90 -22.66
N ALA A 211 -12.01 9.35 -23.82
CA ALA A 211 -11.09 8.58 -24.65
C ALA A 211 -9.77 8.30 -23.92
N TYR A 212 -9.23 9.28 -23.19
CA TYR A 212 -8.03 9.14 -22.38
C TYR A 212 -8.19 8.00 -21.36
N ILE A 213 -9.26 8.04 -20.56
CA ILE A 213 -9.51 7.02 -19.52
C ILE A 213 -9.81 5.65 -20.13
N LYS A 214 -10.64 5.58 -21.19
CA LYS A 214 -11.11 4.31 -21.75
C LYS A 214 -10.15 3.68 -22.77
N GLN A 215 -9.17 4.43 -23.27
CA GLN A 215 -8.24 3.95 -24.32
C GLN A 215 -6.77 4.08 -23.90
N TYR A 216 -6.32 5.27 -23.49
CA TYR A 216 -4.91 5.51 -23.20
C TYR A 216 -4.45 4.88 -21.87
N VAL A 217 -5.22 5.06 -20.79
CA VAL A 217 -4.89 4.49 -19.47
C VAL A 217 -4.76 2.95 -19.50
N PRO A 218 -5.70 2.19 -20.10
CA PRO A 218 -5.54 0.75 -20.33
C PRO A 218 -4.21 0.36 -20.98
N ILE A 219 -3.72 1.14 -21.95
CA ILE A 219 -2.45 0.88 -22.63
C ILE A 219 -1.25 1.00 -21.68
N LYS A 220 -1.32 1.90 -20.70
CA LYS A 220 -0.28 2.07 -19.67
C LYS A 220 -0.21 0.85 -18.76
N PHE A 221 -1.34 0.42 -18.21
CA PHE A 221 -1.41 -0.79 -17.39
C PHE A 221 -1.06 -2.06 -18.17
N GLY A 222 -1.57 -2.20 -19.40
CA GLY A 222 -1.28 -3.36 -20.22
C GLY A 222 0.19 -3.55 -20.52
N SER A 223 0.95 -2.46 -20.67
CA SER A 223 2.40 -2.54 -20.86
C SER A 223 3.11 -3.08 -19.61
N ALA A 224 2.71 -2.63 -18.41
CA ALA A 224 3.28 -3.09 -17.15
C ALA A 224 2.90 -4.55 -16.85
N LEU A 225 1.60 -4.86 -16.87
CA LEU A 225 1.08 -6.17 -16.46
C LEU A 225 1.49 -7.30 -17.43
N THR A 226 1.46 -7.07 -18.75
CA THR A 226 1.90 -8.11 -19.70
C THR A 226 3.41 -8.35 -19.64
N SER A 227 4.21 -7.33 -19.28
CA SER A 227 5.64 -7.50 -19.05
C SER A 227 5.93 -8.39 -17.85
N LYS A 228 5.15 -8.26 -16.76
CA LYS A 228 5.25 -9.14 -15.59
C LYS A 228 4.70 -10.54 -15.87
N LEU A 229 3.60 -10.67 -16.62
CA LEU A 229 3.04 -11.97 -17.02
C LEU A 229 4.08 -12.82 -17.78
N ARG A 230 4.86 -12.20 -18.69
CA ARG A 230 5.92 -12.87 -19.46
C ARG A 230 7.07 -13.43 -18.62
N LYS A 231 7.19 -13.04 -17.35
CA LYS A 231 8.23 -13.56 -16.45
C LYS A 231 7.93 -14.97 -15.94
N ARG A 232 6.70 -15.46 -16.13
CA ARG A 232 6.29 -16.85 -15.82
C ARG A 232 6.68 -17.28 -14.41
N TYR A 233 6.46 -16.41 -13.41
CA TYR A 233 6.87 -16.65 -12.03
C TYR A 233 6.35 -17.98 -11.46
N TRP A 234 5.17 -18.43 -11.88
CA TRP A 234 4.55 -19.70 -11.49
C TRP A 234 5.36 -20.95 -11.87
N GLU A 235 6.32 -20.85 -12.79
CA GLU A 235 7.23 -21.96 -13.14
C GLU A 235 8.35 -22.15 -12.11
N ARG A 236 8.54 -21.18 -11.21
CA ARG A 236 9.55 -21.27 -10.15
C ARG A 236 9.07 -22.23 -9.06
N PRO A 237 9.92 -23.16 -8.58
CA PRO A 237 9.51 -24.13 -7.56
C PRO A 237 8.92 -23.52 -6.29
N HIS A 238 9.42 -22.36 -5.86
CA HIS A 238 8.95 -21.66 -4.66
C HIS A 238 7.66 -20.83 -4.85
N VAL A 239 7.16 -20.70 -6.09
CA VAL A 239 5.89 -20.02 -6.42
C VAL A 239 4.82 -21.02 -6.84
N ALA A 240 5.21 -22.14 -7.44
CA ALA A 240 4.29 -23.15 -7.96
C ALA A 240 3.26 -23.59 -6.90
N GLY A 241 1.97 -23.56 -7.28
CA GLY A 241 0.85 -23.93 -6.40
C GLY A 241 0.42 -22.85 -5.41
N LYS A 242 1.07 -21.67 -5.38
CA LYS A 242 0.67 -20.53 -4.55
C LYS A 242 -0.12 -19.51 -5.38
N PRO A 243 -1.03 -18.74 -4.78
CA PRO A 243 -1.60 -17.56 -5.40
C PRO A 243 -0.48 -16.59 -5.84
N LEU A 244 -0.49 -16.20 -7.12
CA LEU A 244 0.42 -15.21 -7.67
C LEU A 244 -0.35 -13.92 -7.95
N VAL A 245 0.09 -12.83 -7.36
CA VAL A 245 -0.58 -11.54 -7.43
C VAL A 245 0.35 -10.49 -8.02
N PHE A 246 -0.18 -9.62 -8.87
CA PHE A 246 0.55 -8.42 -9.28
C PHE A 246 -0.04 -7.21 -8.56
N LEU A 247 0.80 -6.51 -7.80
CA LEU A 247 0.46 -5.20 -7.23
C LEU A 247 0.92 -4.13 -8.19
N VAL A 248 -0.03 -3.35 -8.71
CA VAL A 248 0.23 -2.27 -9.66
C VAL A 248 -0.21 -0.93 -9.11
N GLN A 249 0.63 0.09 -9.31
CA GLN A 249 0.26 1.49 -9.10
C GLN A 249 0.53 2.30 -10.35
N ASP A 250 -0.25 3.35 -10.54
CA ASP A 250 -0.08 4.26 -11.65
C ASP A 250 0.80 5.46 -11.30
N PHE A 251 1.80 5.74 -12.13
CA PHE A 251 2.63 6.95 -12.04
C PHE A 251 2.84 7.56 -13.44
N HIS A 252 1.98 7.23 -14.41
CA HIS A 252 2.24 7.57 -15.81
C HIS A 252 2.12 9.07 -16.13
N ALA A 253 1.36 9.78 -15.31
CA ALA A 253 1.14 11.22 -15.43
C ALA A 253 0.90 11.84 -14.05
N PRO A 254 1.12 13.17 -13.89
CA PRO A 254 0.76 13.88 -12.67
C PRO A 254 -0.69 13.60 -12.27
N MET A 255 -0.90 13.28 -10.99
CA MET A 255 -2.22 12.99 -10.40
C MET A 255 -2.97 11.79 -11.01
N SER A 256 -2.32 10.97 -11.85
CA SER A 256 -2.96 9.86 -12.57
C SER A 256 -3.67 8.85 -11.68
N MET A 257 -3.11 8.61 -10.50
CA MET A 257 -3.66 7.78 -9.43
C MET A 257 -5.11 8.16 -9.05
N THR A 258 -5.49 9.43 -9.23
CA THR A 258 -6.83 9.93 -8.84
C THR A 258 -7.93 9.61 -9.86
N PHE A 259 -7.58 9.13 -11.06
CA PHE A 259 -8.56 8.88 -12.12
C PHE A 259 -8.33 7.58 -12.91
N SER A 260 -7.20 6.89 -12.73
CA SER A 260 -6.83 5.74 -13.57
C SER A 260 -7.52 4.42 -13.22
N ARG A 261 -8.14 4.32 -12.05
CA ARG A 261 -8.86 3.13 -11.55
C ARG A 261 -9.89 2.57 -12.54
N SER A 262 -10.68 3.43 -13.17
CA SER A 262 -11.70 3.00 -14.14
C SER A 262 -11.06 2.39 -15.39
N GLY A 263 -9.97 2.99 -15.89
CA GLY A 263 -9.22 2.46 -17.03
C GLY A 263 -8.58 1.11 -16.72
N LEU A 264 -8.05 0.93 -15.50
CA LEU A 264 -7.55 -0.37 -15.04
C LEU A 264 -8.65 -1.43 -15.06
N THR A 265 -9.81 -1.14 -14.47
CA THR A 265 -10.93 -2.09 -14.36
C THR A 265 -11.40 -2.55 -15.76
N ILE A 266 -11.54 -1.62 -16.71
CA ILE A 266 -11.90 -1.95 -18.10
C ILE A 266 -10.86 -2.87 -18.71
N TYR A 267 -9.57 -2.56 -18.54
CA TYR A 267 -8.50 -3.39 -19.09
C TYR A 267 -8.47 -4.80 -18.49
N LEU A 268 -8.69 -4.93 -17.17
CA LEU A 268 -8.60 -6.21 -16.49
C LEU A 268 -9.69 -7.19 -16.91
N TYR A 269 -10.94 -6.72 -16.97
CA TYR A 269 -12.11 -7.56 -17.24
C TYR A 269 -12.59 -7.52 -18.70
N GLY A 270 -12.23 -6.51 -19.48
CA GLY A 270 -12.72 -6.34 -20.85
C GLY A 270 -14.16 -5.86 -20.94
N TYR A 271 -14.62 -5.13 -19.92
CA TYR A 271 -15.96 -4.54 -19.89
C TYR A 271 -15.90 -3.08 -19.46
N ASP A 272 -16.68 -2.26 -20.13
CA ASP A 272 -17.03 -0.91 -19.71
C ASP A 272 -18.47 -0.93 -19.19
N HIS A 273 -18.74 -0.24 -18.09
CA HIS A 273 -20.02 -0.30 -17.40
C HIS A 273 -20.70 1.06 -17.54
N GLU A 274 -21.60 1.17 -18.51
CA GLU A 274 -22.51 2.32 -18.60
C GLU A 274 -23.71 2.11 -17.68
N TRP A 275 -24.51 3.16 -17.49
CA TRP A 275 -25.69 3.06 -16.66
C TRP A 275 -26.83 3.94 -17.17
N GLU A 276 -28.04 3.55 -16.84
CA GLU A 276 -29.26 4.33 -17.04
C GLU A 276 -30.17 4.21 -15.82
N ARG A 277 -31.27 4.97 -15.81
CA ARG A 277 -32.36 4.77 -14.84
C ARG A 277 -33.54 4.13 -15.54
N ASP A 278 -34.10 3.07 -14.95
CA ASP A 278 -35.31 2.45 -15.45
C ASP A 278 -36.56 3.32 -15.20
N ALA A 279 -37.73 2.81 -15.58
CA ALA A 279 -39.01 3.51 -15.42
C ALA A 279 -39.38 3.77 -13.95
N ASP A 280 -38.85 2.97 -13.02
CA ASP A 280 -39.05 3.10 -11.57
C ASP A 280 -37.93 3.95 -10.92
N GLY A 281 -37.06 4.55 -11.73
CA GLY A 281 -35.95 5.39 -11.30
C GLY A 281 -34.75 4.63 -10.73
N GLN A 282 -34.75 3.30 -10.80
CA GLN A 282 -33.65 2.46 -10.30
C GLN A 282 -32.47 2.48 -11.26
N LEU A 283 -31.27 2.46 -10.70
CA LEU A 283 -30.02 2.40 -11.45
C LEU A 283 -29.87 1.02 -12.10
N VAL A 284 -29.69 1.01 -13.41
CA VAL A 284 -29.40 -0.21 -14.18
C VAL A 284 -28.02 -0.07 -14.81
N ILE A 285 -27.12 -1.01 -14.49
CA ILE A 285 -25.78 -1.06 -15.07
C ILE A 285 -25.80 -1.90 -16.34
N LEU A 286 -25.26 -1.35 -17.42
CA LEU A 286 -25.22 -1.94 -18.76
C LEU A 286 -23.76 -2.30 -19.11
N PRO A 287 -23.34 -3.56 -18.91
CA PRO A 287 -22.00 -4.00 -19.27
C PRO A 287 -21.85 -4.02 -20.80
N ARG A 288 -20.78 -3.39 -21.29
CA ARG A 288 -20.39 -3.36 -22.70
C ARG A 288 -19.02 -3.98 -22.87
N GLN A 289 -18.95 -5.04 -23.67
CA GLN A 289 -17.70 -5.72 -23.92
C GLN A 289 -16.75 -4.83 -24.72
N VAL A 290 -15.50 -4.73 -24.25
CA VAL A 290 -14.40 -4.02 -24.88
C VAL A 290 -13.40 -5.06 -25.38
N GLN A 291 -13.12 -5.06 -26.69
CA GLN A 291 -12.20 -6.03 -27.29
C GLN A 291 -10.75 -5.57 -27.27
N GLU A 292 -10.53 -4.27 -27.45
CA GLU A 292 -9.21 -3.69 -27.63
C GLU A 292 -9.20 -2.21 -27.22
N HIS A 293 -7.99 -1.71 -26.95
CA HIS A 293 -7.73 -0.31 -26.67
C HIS A 293 -6.78 0.26 -27.72
N ARG A 294 -7.10 1.45 -28.26
CA ARG A 294 -6.36 2.08 -29.35
C ARG A 294 -5.94 3.50 -28.97
N TRP A 295 -4.66 3.79 -29.09
CA TRP A 295 -4.15 5.14 -28.97
C TRP A 295 -3.03 5.40 -29.98
N LEU A 296 -3.25 6.38 -30.85
CA LEU A 296 -2.38 6.65 -32.00
C LEU A 296 -2.14 5.37 -32.81
N THR A 297 -0.89 4.90 -32.90
CA THR A 297 -0.51 3.67 -33.62
C THR A 297 -0.53 2.42 -32.74
N LYS A 298 -0.67 2.56 -31.42
CA LYS A 298 -0.64 1.43 -30.48
C LYS A 298 -2.03 0.86 -30.31
N THR A 299 -2.15 -0.46 -30.43
CA THR A 299 -3.37 -1.21 -30.14
C THR A 299 -3.00 -2.39 -29.24
N ILE A 300 -3.77 -2.62 -28.18
CA ILE A 300 -3.65 -3.80 -27.32
C ILE A 300 -5.02 -4.47 -27.15
N PRO A 301 -5.08 -5.81 -26.95
CA PRO A 301 -6.32 -6.46 -26.54
C PRO A 301 -6.72 -5.97 -25.15
N SER A 302 -8.02 -5.92 -24.87
CA SER A 302 -8.56 -5.77 -23.52
C SER A 302 -8.67 -7.14 -22.83
N ASN A 303 -9.27 -7.20 -21.63
CA ASN A 303 -9.43 -8.40 -20.83
C ASN A 303 -8.09 -9.08 -20.49
N PHE A 304 -7.26 -8.42 -19.68
CA PHE A 304 -5.99 -8.97 -19.19
C PHE A 304 -6.17 -10.37 -18.60
N PHE A 305 -7.20 -10.57 -17.78
CA PHE A 305 -7.48 -11.87 -17.18
C PHE A 305 -7.88 -12.93 -18.19
N GLY A 306 -8.27 -12.51 -19.41
CA GLY A 306 -8.59 -13.28 -20.60
C GLY A 306 -7.38 -13.72 -21.45
N LEU A 307 -6.20 -13.11 -21.24
CA LEU A 307 -5.00 -13.41 -22.03
C LEU A 307 -4.46 -14.83 -21.76
N PRO A 308 -3.69 -15.42 -22.70
CA PRO A 308 -2.97 -16.66 -22.45
C PRO A 308 -2.03 -16.53 -21.24
N ASP A 309 -1.89 -17.61 -20.47
CA ASP A 309 -1.13 -17.71 -19.22
C ASP A 309 -1.66 -16.85 -18.05
N ALA A 310 -2.65 -15.98 -18.28
CA ALA A 310 -3.20 -15.14 -17.22
C ALA A 310 -3.92 -15.95 -16.13
N GLU A 311 -4.36 -17.18 -16.41
CA GLU A 311 -4.89 -18.12 -15.41
C GLU A 311 -3.90 -18.44 -14.27
N HIS A 312 -2.61 -18.16 -14.46
CA HIS A 312 -1.60 -18.28 -13.39
C HIS A 312 -1.53 -17.06 -12.47
N VAL A 313 -2.20 -15.96 -12.79
CA VAL A 313 -2.29 -14.76 -11.95
C VAL A 313 -3.63 -14.79 -11.22
N SER A 314 -3.59 -14.83 -9.89
CA SER A 314 -4.75 -14.97 -9.01
C SER A 314 -5.58 -13.69 -8.92
N ALA A 315 -4.92 -12.55 -8.81
CA ALA A 315 -5.55 -11.24 -8.68
C ALA A 315 -4.58 -10.10 -9.03
N ILE A 316 -5.15 -8.92 -9.22
CA ILE A 316 -4.41 -7.65 -9.33
C ILE A 316 -4.77 -6.77 -8.13
N LEU A 317 -3.75 -6.27 -7.45
CA LEU A 317 -3.88 -5.31 -6.34
C LEU A 317 -3.58 -3.91 -6.85
N PHE A 318 -4.35 -2.93 -6.39
CA PHE A 318 -4.19 -1.51 -6.73
C PHE A 318 -4.57 -0.66 -5.53
N ASN A 319 -3.89 0.47 -5.30
CA ASN A 319 -4.32 1.45 -4.30
C ASN A 319 -3.98 2.85 -4.80
N SER A 320 -4.99 3.67 -5.12
CA SER A 320 -4.80 5.05 -5.60
C SER A 320 -4.05 5.95 -4.60
N GLY A 321 -4.02 5.58 -3.33
CA GLY A 321 -3.36 6.27 -2.24
C GLY A 321 -1.91 5.88 -2.00
N ALA A 322 -1.38 4.79 -2.59
CA ALA A 322 0.00 4.31 -2.39
C ALA A 322 1.05 5.27 -2.96
N THR A 323 1.25 6.40 -2.29
CA THR A 323 2.01 7.58 -2.71
C THR A 323 2.61 8.25 -1.47
N LEU A 324 3.59 9.14 -1.66
CA LEU A 324 4.29 9.79 -0.55
C LEU A 324 3.35 10.53 0.43
N PRO A 325 2.29 11.23 -0.01
CA PRO A 325 1.32 11.81 0.93
C PRO A 325 0.68 10.82 1.89
N LYS A 326 0.51 9.54 1.53
CA LYS A 326 -0.03 8.52 2.46
C LYS A 326 0.95 8.22 3.58
N PHE A 327 2.24 8.06 3.27
CA PHE A 327 3.29 7.96 4.29
C PHE A 327 3.28 9.18 5.21
N ASN A 328 3.05 10.37 4.65
CA ASN A 328 3.02 11.59 5.45
C ASN A 328 1.84 11.64 6.42
N ARG A 329 0.64 11.27 5.97
CA ARG A 329 -0.55 11.22 6.82
C ARG A 329 -0.43 10.15 7.91
N ILE A 330 -0.02 8.93 7.53
CA ILE A 330 0.18 7.83 8.50
C ILE A 330 1.28 8.20 9.50
N GLY A 331 2.39 8.77 9.03
CA GLY A 331 3.47 9.23 9.91
C GLY A 331 2.99 10.28 10.91
N TYR A 332 2.18 11.23 10.48
CA TYR A 332 1.64 12.27 11.36
C TYR A 332 0.69 11.70 12.43
N VAL A 333 -0.19 10.76 12.05
CA VAL A 333 -1.10 10.07 12.97
C VAL A 333 -0.33 9.21 13.97
N ALA A 334 0.68 8.47 13.50
CA ALA A 334 1.59 7.68 14.34
C ALA A 334 2.55 8.54 15.19
N GLY A 335 2.57 9.83 14.94
CA GLY A 335 3.20 10.82 15.78
C GLY A 335 4.61 11.26 15.40
N PHE A 336 5.07 10.85 14.22
CA PHE A 336 6.32 11.25 13.62
C PHE A 336 6.27 12.68 13.06
N GLY A 337 7.43 13.33 12.99
CA GLY A 337 7.59 14.63 12.36
C GLY A 337 7.09 15.81 13.17
N THR A 338 7.19 16.99 12.56
CA THR A 338 6.74 18.24 13.17
C THR A 338 5.23 18.28 13.33
N ARG A 339 4.74 18.84 14.45
CA ARG A 339 3.30 19.14 14.64
C ARG A 339 2.88 20.47 14.02
N GLN A 340 3.82 21.20 13.42
CA GLN A 340 3.53 22.45 12.72
C GLN A 340 2.88 22.21 11.35
N VAL A 341 3.09 21.04 10.73
CA VAL A 341 2.45 20.72 9.45
C VAL A 341 0.96 20.50 9.66
N ARG A 342 0.15 21.08 8.78
CA ARG A 342 -1.28 20.79 8.66
C ARG A 342 -1.54 20.08 7.35
N MET A 343 -2.34 19.01 7.40
CA MET A 343 -2.72 18.25 6.22
C MET A 343 -4.23 18.17 6.08
N ILE A 344 -4.73 18.57 4.91
CA ILE A 344 -6.14 18.44 4.55
C ILE A 344 -6.25 17.39 3.44
N ARG A 345 -6.91 16.27 3.72
CA ARG A 345 -7.17 15.22 2.74
C ARG A 345 -8.59 15.38 2.20
N SER A 346 -8.71 15.59 0.90
CA SER A 346 -10.01 15.71 0.22
C SER A 346 -10.11 14.73 -0.93
N GLY A 347 -11.30 14.17 -1.15
CA GLY A 347 -11.47 13.15 -2.15
C GLY A 347 -12.88 12.62 -2.28
N THR A 348 -12.96 11.44 -2.89
CA THR A 348 -14.19 10.70 -3.09
C THR A 348 -14.11 9.32 -2.44
N ALA A 349 -15.24 8.82 -1.98
CA ALA A 349 -15.39 7.50 -1.37
C ALA A 349 -16.63 6.80 -1.94
N VAL A 350 -16.68 5.48 -1.78
CA VAL A 350 -17.83 4.67 -2.18
C VAL A 350 -19.10 5.18 -1.52
N ALA A 351 -20.12 5.45 -2.33
CA ALA A 351 -21.49 5.62 -1.86
C ALA A 351 -22.16 4.25 -1.81
N HIS A 352 -22.59 3.82 -0.62
CA HIS A 352 -23.18 2.49 -0.40
C HIS A 352 -24.67 2.40 -0.76
N ASP A 353 -25.29 3.50 -1.17
CA ASP A 353 -26.63 3.46 -1.77
C ASP A 353 -26.54 2.75 -3.13
N PRO A 354 -27.25 1.62 -3.33
CA PRO A 354 -27.25 0.88 -4.59
C PRO A 354 -27.68 1.70 -5.81
N ASN A 355 -28.38 2.83 -5.62
CA ASN A 355 -28.83 3.73 -6.67
C ASN A 355 -27.93 4.97 -6.87
N ALA A 356 -26.79 5.04 -6.17
CA ALA A 356 -25.84 6.13 -6.30
C ALA A 356 -25.10 6.09 -7.64
N THR A 357 -25.11 7.22 -8.34
CA THR A 357 -24.35 7.43 -9.59
C THR A 357 -23.11 8.29 -9.38
N GLU A 358 -23.01 8.89 -8.19
CA GLU A 358 -21.93 9.79 -7.80
C GLU A 358 -21.33 9.29 -6.47
N PRO A 359 -20.01 9.39 -6.31
CA PRO A 359 -19.38 9.00 -5.06
C PRO A 359 -19.66 10.00 -3.94
N LEU A 360 -19.48 9.56 -2.69
CA LEU A 360 -19.45 10.48 -1.55
C LEU A 360 -18.21 11.39 -1.67
N ARG A 361 -18.36 12.66 -1.32
CA ARG A 361 -17.25 13.60 -1.20
C ARG A 361 -16.86 13.74 0.26
N PHE A 362 -15.57 13.80 0.54
CA PHE A 362 -15.07 14.00 1.90
C PHE A 362 -13.93 15.00 1.95
N THR A 363 -13.77 15.61 3.11
CA THR A 363 -12.61 16.40 3.50
C THR A 363 -12.31 16.09 4.97
N PHE A 364 -11.08 15.71 5.25
CA PHE A 364 -10.60 15.45 6.60
C PHE A 364 -9.42 16.34 6.92
N ASP A 365 -9.41 16.86 8.15
CA ASP A 365 -8.20 17.39 8.77
C ASP A 365 -7.47 16.21 9.41
N VAL A 366 -6.24 15.96 8.99
CA VAL A 366 -5.42 14.84 9.48
C VAL A 366 -5.05 15.03 10.96
N ALA A 367 -5.14 16.26 11.47
CA ALA A 367 -4.95 16.56 12.89
C ALA A 367 -6.20 16.33 13.76
N ASP A 368 -7.35 15.98 13.19
CA ASP A 368 -8.52 15.59 13.98
C ASP A 368 -8.21 14.28 14.73
N PRO A 369 -8.39 14.21 16.06
CA PRO A 369 -8.12 12.99 16.83
C PRO A 369 -8.95 11.76 16.42
N ARG A 370 -10.01 11.96 15.62
CA ARG A 370 -10.84 10.88 15.06
C ARG A 370 -10.38 10.41 13.69
N TYR A 371 -9.36 11.07 13.12
CA TYR A 371 -8.81 10.68 11.83
C TYR A 371 -7.94 9.43 12.02
N GLU A 372 -8.31 8.38 11.30
CA GLU A 372 -7.56 7.12 11.24
C GLU A 372 -7.35 6.80 9.75
N GLU A 373 -6.20 6.20 9.44
CA GLU A 373 -5.92 5.67 8.10
C GLU A 373 -5.01 4.46 8.23
N THR A 374 -5.38 3.35 7.57
CA THR A 374 -4.57 2.14 7.47
C THR A 374 -3.83 2.07 6.13
N TRP A 375 -2.78 1.25 6.03
CA TRP A 375 -2.12 0.96 4.76
C TRP A 375 -3.08 0.33 3.75
N SER A 376 -4.00 -0.52 4.23
CA SER A 376 -5.04 -1.19 3.44
C SER A 376 -6.11 -0.23 2.90
N GLU A 377 -6.32 0.93 3.54
CA GLU A 377 -7.38 1.86 3.16
C GLU A 377 -7.23 2.32 1.69
N GLY A 378 -8.32 2.19 0.92
CA GLY A 378 -8.38 2.56 -0.49
C GLY A 378 -7.81 1.50 -1.44
N MET A 379 -7.45 0.31 -0.93
CA MET A 379 -6.97 -0.79 -1.77
C MET A 379 -8.14 -1.49 -2.47
N ASP A 380 -7.94 -1.79 -3.75
CA ASP A 380 -8.80 -2.62 -4.59
C ASP A 380 -8.08 -3.94 -4.92
N VAL A 381 -8.82 -5.05 -4.85
CA VAL A 381 -8.39 -6.40 -5.24
C VAL A 381 -9.31 -6.87 -6.36
N PHE A 382 -8.77 -6.93 -7.57
CA PHE A 382 -9.46 -7.44 -8.75
C PHE A 382 -9.15 -8.93 -8.91
N HIS A 383 -10.12 -9.78 -8.63
CA HIS A 383 -9.95 -11.23 -8.70
C HIS A 383 -10.00 -11.73 -10.13
N ASN A 384 -9.05 -12.59 -10.52
CA ASN A 384 -9.10 -13.25 -11.81
C ASN A 384 -10.16 -14.39 -11.79
N PRO A 385 -11.24 -14.30 -12.58
CA PRO A 385 -12.27 -15.35 -12.61
C PRO A 385 -11.77 -16.69 -13.17
N ARG A 386 -10.58 -16.71 -13.79
CA ARG A 386 -9.95 -17.90 -14.40
C ARG A 386 -8.71 -18.38 -13.64
N ALA A 387 -8.45 -17.86 -12.43
CA ALA A 387 -7.28 -18.24 -11.65
C ALA A 387 -7.25 -19.76 -11.38
N LEU A 388 -6.12 -20.42 -11.67
CA LEU A 388 -5.87 -21.80 -11.29
C LEU A 388 -5.74 -21.96 -9.78
N VAL A 389 -5.14 -20.96 -9.12
CA VAL A 389 -5.05 -20.86 -7.66
C VAL A 389 -5.65 -19.51 -7.27
N PRO A 390 -6.94 -19.45 -6.90
CA PRO A 390 -7.60 -18.20 -6.53
C PRO A 390 -6.97 -17.56 -5.29
N LEU A 391 -7.02 -16.23 -5.19
CA LEU A 391 -6.59 -15.50 -4.00
C LEU A 391 -7.72 -15.54 -2.94
N PRO A 392 -7.49 -16.08 -1.73
CA PRO A 392 -8.42 -15.92 -0.62
C PRO A 392 -8.65 -14.43 -0.32
N ARG A 393 -9.91 -14.00 -0.25
CA ARG A 393 -10.25 -12.59 0.08
C ARG A 393 -9.81 -12.23 1.51
N GLU A 394 -9.76 -13.23 2.38
CA GLU A 394 -9.46 -13.09 3.79
C GLU A 394 -8.01 -12.60 4.03
N HIS A 395 -7.12 -12.70 3.03
CA HIS A 395 -5.78 -12.11 3.06
C HIS A 395 -5.79 -10.58 3.18
N PHE A 396 -6.82 -9.91 2.65
CA PHE A 396 -6.93 -8.45 2.63
C PHE A 396 -8.35 -8.01 3.01
N PRO A 397 -8.79 -8.27 4.25
CA PRO A 397 -10.20 -8.13 4.64
C PRO A 397 -10.71 -6.68 4.64
N LEU A 398 -9.79 -5.70 4.64
CA LEU A 398 -10.10 -4.27 4.60
C LEU A 398 -10.01 -3.68 3.18
N ALA A 399 -9.84 -4.50 2.15
CA ALA A 399 -9.83 -4.06 0.76
C ALA A 399 -11.22 -4.11 0.11
N ALA A 400 -11.42 -3.33 -0.95
CA ALA A 400 -12.52 -3.57 -1.87
C ALA A 400 -12.19 -4.76 -2.78
N HIS A 401 -13.05 -5.77 -2.80
CA HIS A 401 -12.89 -6.94 -3.67
C HIS A 401 -13.85 -6.87 -4.85
N HIS A 402 -13.32 -7.07 -6.06
CA HIS A 402 -14.08 -7.06 -7.31
C HIS A 402 -14.04 -8.44 -7.96
N VAL A 403 -15.19 -8.92 -8.42
CA VAL A 403 -15.34 -10.19 -9.14
C VAL A 403 -16.21 -9.96 -10.38
N LEU A 404 -15.73 -10.37 -11.54
CA LEU A 404 -16.53 -10.38 -12.78
C LEU A 404 -17.51 -11.56 -12.75
N GLU A 405 -18.79 -11.25 -12.95
CA GLU A 405 -19.87 -12.23 -13.02
C GLU A 405 -20.10 -12.70 -14.47
N PRO A 406 -20.76 -13.86 -14.70
CA PRO A 406 -20.96 -14.42 -16.04
C PRO A 406 -21.75 -13.54 -17.01
N ASP A 407 -22.54 -12.59 -16.51
CA ASP A 407 -23.32 -11.64 -17.31
C ASP A 407 -22.55 -10.35 -17.68
N GLY A 408 -21.28 -10.27 -17.29
CA GLY A 408 -20.41 -9.10 -17.52
C GLY A 408 -20.51 -8.03 -16.44
N GLN A 409 -21.35 -8.22 -15.42
CA GLN A 409 -21.40 -7.32 -14.26
C GLN A 409 -20.17 -7.52 -13.36
N VAL A 410 -19.79 -6.49 -12.62
CA VAL A 410 -18.74 -6.60 -11.60
C VAL A 410 -19.37 -6.48 -10.22
N ARG A 411 -19.37 -7.58 -9.47
CA ARG A 411 -19.76 -7.56 -8.06
C ARG A 411 -18.61 -7.01 -7.24
N THR A 412 -18.90 -5.98 -6.44
CA THR A 412 -17.94 -5.38 -5.52
C THR A 412 -18.37 -5.59 -4.08
N THR A 413 -17.45 -6.04 -3.23
CA THR A 413 -17.61 -6.05 -1.76
C THR A 413 -16.62 -5.06 -1.18
N THR A 414 -17.09 -4.10 -0.39
CA THR A 414 -16.27 -3.03 0.16
C THR A 414 -16.28 -3.05 1.68
N PRO A 415 -15.23 -2.55 2.34
CA PRO A 415 -15.31 -2.19 3.74
C PRO A 415 -16.32 -1.03 3.94
N PRO A 416 -16.76 -0.76 5.19
CA PRO A 416 -17.65 0.38 5.48
C PRO A 416 -17.11 1.72 4.97
N TRP A 417 -15.78 1.90 4.95
CA TRP A 417 -15.11 3.07 4.43
C TRP A 417 -14.12 2.69 3.33
N GLN A 418 -14.36 3.16 2.11
CA GLN A 418 -13.49 2.93 0.96
C GLN A 418 -13.31 4.22 0.14
N PRO A 419 -12.20 4.96 0.34
CA PRO A 419 -11.79 6.03 -0.54
C PRO A 419 -11.51 5.50 -1.95
N LEU A 420 -11.96 6.22 -2.97
CA LEU A 420 -11.71 5.91 -4.38
C LEU A 420 -10.51 6.68 -4.92
N ALA A 421 -10.41 7.95 -4.54
CA ALA A 421 -9.31 8.84 -4.87
C ALA A 421 -9.24 9.98 -3.86
N SER A 422 -8.05 10.48 -3.57
CA SER A 422 -7.89 11.66 -2.72
C SER A 422 -6.61 12.43 -3.03
N VAL A 423 -6.60 13.69 -2.62
CA VAL A 423 -5.45 14.59 -2.67
C VAL A 423 -5.20 15.08 -1.25
N THR A 424 -3.93 15.28 -0.90
CA THR A 424 -3.53 15.89 0.36
C THR A 424 -2.90 17.23 0.10
N GLN A 425 -3.47 18.28 0.69
CA GLN A 425 -2.84 19.57 0.78
C GLN A 425 -1.95 19.55 2.02
N ILE A 426 -0.65 19.82 1.83
CA ILE A 426 0.34 19.90 2.89
C ILE A 426 0.65 21.38 3.09
N ILE A 427 0.41 21.89 4.29
CA ILE A 427 0.47 23.31 4.61
C ILE A 427 1.44 23.48 5.77
N MET A 428 2.43 24.34 5.58
CA MET A 428 3.29 24.84 6.65
C MET A 428 2.83 26.24 7.06
N PRO A 429 2.95 26.62 8.35
CA PRO A 429 2.80 28.01 8.74
C PRO A 429 3.77 28.88 7.93
N ALA A 430 3.32 30.08 7.58
CA ALA A 430 4.23 31.10 7.06
C ALA A 430 5.15 31.56 8.20
N ASP A 431 6.43 31.76 7.88
CA ASP A 431 7.45 32.28 8.80
C ASP A 431 7.07 33.64 9.42
#